data_AF-A0A928C883-F1
#
_entry.id   AF-A0A928C883-F1
#
_cell.length_a   1.000
_cell.length_b   1.000
_cell.length_c   1.000
_cell.angle_alpha   90.00
_cell.angle_beta   90.00
_cell.angle_gamma   90.00
#
_symmetry.space_group_name_H-M   'P 1'
#
loop_
_entity.id
_entity.type
_entity.pdbx_description
1 polymer ?
#
loop_
_entity_poly.entity_id
_entity_poly.type
_entity_poly.pdbx_seq_one_letter_code
_entity_poly.pdbx_strand_id
1 'polypeptide(L)'
;MIVEGKQKIWADYQKDIPDDHYYYVRSCIRQSFFPASEVTFLDITRNKLGKDFYENPYHTTCGGIAYHSDSIPQETAMTIIARQFALMHESGYENYVCSCITSFGCYTETLETWHEFPELEAKIRQYLWDSCKKEFAKPKYLAHSSDIIYKFRHEIAKQAKFKLVNAKTGKPLKVVEHIGCHYAKMFPSKGFGGAEYPHVLAGMIEAWGGEVVDYPERRQCCGFGFRQYFVQANRGYSMSNTYKKFESMEPYEPDLIITNCPGCPYFLDRWQYVIAEQTGKTYGKNGYGIPALTYEEVAGLVMGYDPWDLGLQMHQVAIEPLLDKMGIEYDPKAKYKGINNKDLGTPENPINIKIK
;
A
#
# COMPACT_ATOMS: atom_id res chain seq x y z
N MET A 1 -15.62 17.82 16.73
CA MET A 1 -14.53 18.63 16.12
C MET A 1 -14.41 18.23 14.66
N ILE A 2 -14.92 19.07 13.77
CA ILE A 2 -15.88 18.63 12.75
C ILE A 2 -15.37 19.13 11.41
N VAL A 3 -14.93 18.23 10.52
CA VAL A 3 -14.54 18.42 9.11
C VAL A 3 -13.63 19.63 8.78
N GLU A 4 -14.07 20.87 8.97
CA GLU A 4 -13.33 22.12 8.76
C GLU A 4 -11.96 22.13 9.46
N GLY A 5 -11.88 21.65 10.71
CA GLY A 5 -10.61 21.54 11.43
C GLY A 5 -9.63 20.55 10.78
N LYS A 6 -10.15 19.43 10.26
CA LYS A 6 -9.35 18.44 9.52
C LYS A 6 -8.93 18.99 8.16
N GLN A 7 -9.83 19.67 7.45
CA GLN A 7 -9.55 20.32 6.17
C GLN A 7 -8.46 21.39 6.29
N LYS A 8 -8.46 22.17 7.38
CA LYS A 8 -7.40 23.14 7.65
C LYS A 8 -6.04 22.46 7.83
N ILE A 9 -5.97 21.40 8.65
CA ILE A 9 -4.74 20.60 8.82
C ILE A 9 -4.30 19.99 7.48
N TRP A 10 -5.24 19.51 6.65
CA TRP A 10 -4.92 18.97 5.34
C TRP A 10 -4.34 20.02 4.40
N ALA A 11 -4.85 21.25 4.42
CA ALA A 11 -4.33 22.34 3.61
C ALA A 11 -2.88 22.70 3.96
N ASP A 12 -2.47 22.52 5.21
CA ASP A 12 -1.11 22.82 5.67
C ASP A 12 -0.07 21.78 5.21
N TYR A 13 -0.51 20.55 4.89
CA TYR A 13 0.35 19.44 4.45
C TYR A 13 0.01 19.02 3.01
N GLN A 14 0.31 19.91 2.07
CA GLN A 14 0.22 19.64 0.64
C GLN A 14 1.61 19.32 0.08
N LYS A 15 1.65 18.34 -0.81
CA LYS A 15 2.86 17.93 -1.52
C LYS A 15 2.68 18.21 -2.99
N ASP A 16 3.68 18.82 -3.61
CA ASP A 16 3.70 18.94 -5.06
C ASP A 16 4.01 17.57 -5.68
N ILE A 17 3.13 17.11 -6.55
CA ILE A 17 3.29 15.88 -7.33
C ILE A 17 3.30 16.32 -8.78
N PRO A 18 4.27 15.88 -9.60
CA PRO A 18 4.26 16.11 -11.04
C PRO A 18 2.95 15.64 -11.70
N ASP A 19 2.61 16.16 -12.87
CA ASP A 19 1.42 15.74 -13.64
C ASP A 19 1.65 14.48 -14.49
N ASP A 20 2.91 14.20 -14.84
CA ASP A 20 3.28 13.12 -15.75
C ASP A 20 4.78 12.75 -15.68
N HIS A 21 5.22 11.82 -16.54
CA HIS A 21 6.61 11.46 -16.81
C HIS A 21 7.34 10.90 -15.58
N TYR A 22 6.85 9.75 -15.10
CA TYR A 22 7.27 9.14 -13.84
C TYR A 22 8.22 7.97 -14.07
N TYR A 23 9.31 7.95 -13.29
CA TYR A 23 10.14 6.75 -13.11
C TYR A 23 9.59 5.93 -11.95
N TYR A 24 9.15 4.72 -12.25
CA TYR A 24 8.48 3.86 -11.30
C TYR A 24 9.37 2.76 -10.76
N VAL A 25 9.44 2.67 -9.43
CA VAL A 25 10.12 1.59 -8.73
C VAL A 25 9.14 0.67 -8.03
N ARG A 26 9.16 -0.60 -8.46
CA ARG A 26 8.31 -1.68 -7.95
C ARG A 26 8.66 -2.04 -6.51
N SER A 27 7.73 -2.68 -5.81
CA SER A 27 7.96 -3.21 -4.47
C SER A 27 8.31 -4.70 -4.49
N CYS A 28 9.40 -5.09 -3.83
CA CYS A 28 9.74 -6.51 -3.67
C CYS A 28 8.63 -7.31 -2.95
N ILE A 29 8.04 -6.72 -1.91
CA ILE A 29 6.93 -7.34 -1.15
C ILE A 29 5.69 -7.47 -2.04
N ARG A 30 5.34 -6.41 -2.79
CA ARG A 30 4.16 -6.44 -3.65
C ARG A 30 4.31 -7.47 -4.76
N GLN A 31 5.45 -7.48 -5.44
CA GLN A 31 5.75 -8.46 -6.49
C GLN A 31 5.73 -9.91 -5.97
N SER A 32 5.97 -10.12 -4.67
CA SER A 32 5.98 -11.46 -4.07
C SER A 32 4.60 -11.94 -3.64
N PHE A 33 3.78 -11.06 -3.05
CA PHE A 33 2.51 -11.46 -2.43
C PHE A 33 1.26 -11.00 -3.19
N PHE A 34 1.32 -9.84 -3.84
CA PHE A 34 0.19 -9.25 -4.57
C PHE A 34 0.64 -8.71 -5.95
N PRO A 35 1.25 -9.53 -6.83
CA PRO A 35 1.81 -9.05 -8.09
C PRO A 35 0.77 -8.40 -9.00
N ALA A 36 -0.48 -8.89 -8.97
CA ALA A 36 -1.59 -8.33 -9.74
C ALA A 36 -1.92 -6.88 -9.35
N SER A 37 -1.77 -6.51 -8.07
CA SER A 37 -1.95 -5.12 -7.63
C SER A 37 -0.95 -4.15 -8.28
N GLU A 38 0.29 -4.60 -8.53
CA GLU A 38 1.32 -3.83 -9.23
C GLU A 38 1.00 -3.66 -10.73
N VAL A 39 0.52 -4.74 -11.37
CA VAL A 39 0.08 -4.70 -12.78
C VAL A 39 -1.13 -3.77 -12.93
N THR A 40 -2.08 -3.85 -11.99
CA THR A 40 -3.28 -3.01 -11.96
C THR A 40 -2.91 -1.54 -11.83
N PHE A 41 -1.98 -1.19 -10.92
CA PHE A 41 -1.48 0.17 -10.79
C PHE A 41 -1.01 0.73 -12.14
N LEU A 42 -0.15 -0.03 -12.83
CA LEU A 42 0.45 0.38 -14.09
C LEU A 42 -0.56 0.45 -15.23
N ASP A 43 -1.53 -0.45 -15.28
CA ASP A 43 -2.60 -0.41 -16.27
C ASP A 43 -3.50 0.82 -16.06
N ILE A 44 -3.89 1.10 -14.81
CA ILE A 44 -4.67 2.30 -14.48
C ILE A 44 -3.89 3.56 -14.89
N THR A 45 -2.63 3.69 -14.49
CA THR A 45 -1.87 4.91 -14.76
C THR A 45 -1.52 5.08 -16.25
N ARG A 46 -1.03 4.03 -16.92
CA ARG A 46 -0.64 4.11 -18.34
C ARG A 46 -1.85 4.14 -19.27
N ASN A 47 -2.79 3.21 -19.10
CA ASN A 47 -3.82 2.94 -20.11
C ASN A 47 -5.15 3.66 -19.81
N LYS A 48 -5.47 3.94 -18.54
CA LYS A 48 -6.71 4.65 -18.17
C LYS A 48 -6.52 6.14 -17.95
N LEU A 49 -5.37 6.52 -17.40
CA LEU A 49 -5.02 7.92 -17.14
C LEU A 49 -4.07 8.51 -18.18
N GLY A 50 -3.51 7.68 -19.08
CA GLY A 50 -2.66 8.14 -20.18
C GLY A 50 -1.31 8.71 -19.72
N LYS A 51 -0.79 8.27 -18.58
CA LYS A 51 0.45 8.80 -17.98
C LYS A 51 1.66 7.99 -18.43
N ASP A 52 2.76 8.70 -18.66
CA ASP A 52 4.07 8.10 -18.90
C ASP A 52 4.64 7.58 -17.59
N PHE A 53 4.70 6.25 -17.48
CA PHE A 53 5.36 5.52 -16.41
C PHE A 53 6.43 4.63 -17.02
N TYR A 54 7.69 4.85 -16.66
CA TYR A 54 8.80 3.99 -17.07
C TYR A 54 9.31 3.13 -15.93
N GLU A 55 9.66 1.88 -16.25
CA GLU A 55 10.20 0.91 -15.31
C GLU A 55 11.48 0.32 -15.86
N ASN A 56 12.55 0.34 -15.07
CA ASN A 56 13.82 -0.22 -15.48
C ASN A 56 13.93 -1.69 -15.05
N PRO A 57 14.26 -2.64 -15.97
CA PRO A 57 14.39 -4.06 -15.63
C PRO A 57 15.55 -4.36 -14.66
N TYR A 58 16.50 -3.44 -14.49
CA TYR A 58 17.62 -3.56 -13.56
C TYR A 58 17.35 -2.95 -12.18
N HIS A 59 16.12 -2.52 -11.91
CA HIS A 59 15.68 -2.10 -10.58
C HIS A 59 15.86 -3.24 -9.55
N THR A 60 16.27 -2.89 -8.33
CA THR A 60 16.49 -3.85 -7.24
C THR A 60 15.83 -3.37 -5.94
N THR A 61 15.93 -4.15 -4.86
CA THR A 61 15.43 -3.73 -3.54
C THR A 61 15.92 -2.35 -3.12
N CYS A 62 15.10 -1.62 -2.36
CA CYS A 62 15.51 -0.39 -1.68
C CYS A 62 16.44 -0.62 -0.46
N GLY A 63 16.61 -1.88 -0.03
CA GLY A 63 17.39 -2.23 1.17
C GLY A 63 16.68 -1.97 2.51
N GLY A 64 15.49 -1.35 2.50
CA GLY A 64 14.82 -0.87 3.72
C GLY A 64 14.53 -1.93 4.79
N ILE A 65 14.12 -3.15 4.40
CA ILE A 65 13.89 -4.23 5.38
C ILE A 65 15.20 -4.61 6.08
N ALA A 66 16.29 -4.78 5.33
CA ALA A 66 17.60 -5.15 5.87
C ALA A 66 18.19 -4.04 6.73
N TYR A 67 17.97 -2.78 6.35
CA TYR A 67 18.37 -1.62 7.14
C TYR A 67 17.63 -1.57 8.48
N HIS A 68 16.30 -1.60 8.47
CA HIS A 68 15.51 -1.54 9.69
C HIS A 68 15.51 -2.83 10.52
N SER A 69 16.14 -3.91 10.03
CA SER A 69 16.43 -5.12 10.80
C SER A 69 17.86 -5.18 11.33
N ASP A 70 18.61 -4.07 11.24
CA ASP A 70 20.02 -3.96 11.64
C ASP A 70 20.93 -5.00 10.94
N SER A 71 20.55 -5.43 9.74
CA SER A 71 21.29 -6.44 8.98
C SER A 71 22.31 -5.85 8.01
N ILE A 72 22.15 -4.57 7.65
CA ILE A 72 23.11 -3.79 6.87
C ILE A 72 23.29 -2.39 7.49
N PRO A 73 24.48 -1.78 7.37
CA PRO A 73 24.68 -0.41 7.82
C PRO A 73 23.97 0.59 6.91
N GLN A 74 23.75 1.79 7.43
CA GLN A 74 23.02 2.85 6.71
C GLN A 74 23.69 3.24 5.40
N GLU A 75 25.04 3.32 5.35
CA GLU A 75 25.75 3.66 4.11
C GLU A 75 25.56 2.61 3.01
N THR A 76 25.42 1.34 3.37
CA THR A 76 25.08 0.29 2.39
C THR A 76 23.68 0.51 1.83
N ALA A 77 22.70 0.82 2.70
CA ALA A 77 21.35 1.15 2.25
C ALA A 77 21.33 2.38 1.34
N MET A 78 22.03 3.45 1.72
CA MET A 78 22.18 4.67 0.91
C MET A 78 22.84 4.41 -0.45
N THR A 79 23.84 3.52 -0.52
CA THR A 79 24.49 3.14 -1.79
C THR A 79 23.53 2.37 -2.70
N ILE A 80 22.70 1.48 -2.14
CA ILE A 80 21.64 0.77 -2.88
C ILE A 80 20.61 1.77 -3.44
N ILE A 81 20.22 2.76 -2.64
CA ILE A 81 19.30 3.83 -3.02
C ILE A 81 19.91 4.71 -4.12
N ALA A 82 21.18 5.11 -3.97
CA ALA A 82 21.92 5.88 -4.97
C ALA A 82 21.95 5.16 -6.32
N ARG A 83 22.11 3.83 -6.33
CA ARG A 83 22.00 3.02 -7.56
C ARG A 83 20.63 3.13 -8.22
N GLN A 84 19.53 3.18 -7.45
CA GLN A 84 18.20 3.34 -8.04
C GLN A 84 18.03 4.73 -8.66
N PHE A 85 18.56 5.78 -8.02
CA PHE A 85 18.58 7.13 -8.59
C PHE A 85 19.46 7.22 -9.84
N ALA A 86 20.57 6.47 -9.91
CA ALA A 86 21.37 6.35 -11.13
C ALA A 86 20.56 5.76 -12.28
N LEU A 87 19.80 4.68 -12.03
CA LEU A 87 18.94 4.09 -13.06
C LEU A 87 17.85 5.05 -13.56
N MET A 88 17.26 5.84 -12.66
CA MET A 88 16.33 6.92 -13.04
C MET A 88 17.02 7.94 -13.96
N HIS A 89 18.18 8.44 -13.54
CA HIS A 89 18.94 9.47 -14.25
C HIS A 89 19.38 9.00 -15.64
N GLU A 90 19.92 7.79 -15.75
CA GLU A 90 20.33 7.15 -17.02
C GLU A 90 19.15 6.95 -17.97
N SER A 91 17.94 6.81 -17.44
CA SER A 91 16.71 6.65 -18.22
C SER A 91 16.11 7.99 -18.65
N GLY A 92 16.66 9.13 -18.22
CA GLY A 92 16.20 10.48 -18.58
C GLY A 92 15.03 11.01 -17.77
N TYR A 93 14.70 10.40 -16.62
CA TYR A 93 13.57 10.79 -15.77
C TYR A 93 14.04 11.58 -14.53
N GLU A 94 13.15 12.42 -13.99
CA GLU A 94 13.39 13.18 -12.74
C GLU A 94 12.27 13.06 -11.69
N ASN A 95 11.11 12.51 -12.07
CA ASN A 95 9.94 12.32 -11.20
C ASN A 95 9.92 10.88 -10.67
N TYR A 96 10.41 10.67 -9.46
CA TYR A 96 10.60 9.33 -8.89
C TYR A 96 9.37 8.89 -8.08
N VAL A 97 8.74 7.80 -8.49
CA VAL A 97 7.55 7.24 -7.85
C VAL A 97 7.85 5.85 -7.33
N CYS A 98 7.61 5.62 -6.05
CA CYS A 98 7.84 4.32 -5.43
C CYS A 98 6.54 3.61 -5.02
N SER A 99 6.50 2.30 -5.24
CA SER A 99 5.39 1.38 -4.92
C SER A 99 5.20 1.13 -3.43
N CYS A 100 6.29 1.22 -2.65
CA CYS A 100 6.33 0.83 -1.26
C CYS A 100 6.57 2.03 -0.34
N ILE A 101 5.75 2.15 0.71
CA ILE A 101 5.92 3.16 1.76
C ILE A 101 7.25 3.00 2.51
N THR A 102 7.75 1.77 2.73
CA THR A 102 9.07 1.60 3.35
C THR A 102 10.15 2.20 2.45
N SER A 103 10.06 2.00 1.14
CA SER A 103 10.98 2.63 0.18
C SER A 103 10.84 4.16 0.20
N PHE A 104 9.61 4.67 0.21
CA PHE A 104 9.35 6.11 0.33
C PHE A 104 10.02 6.72 1.57
N GLY A 105 9.89 6.07 2.73
CA GLY A 105 10.55 6.47 3.97
C GLY A 105 12.07 6.46 3.87
N CYS A 106 12.68 5.36 3.39
CA CYS A 106 14.13 5.24 3.26
C CYS A 106 14.72 6.24 2.24
N TYR A 107 14.03 6.46 1.11
CA TYR A 107 14.46 7.42 0.10
C TYR A 107 14.38 8.85 0.64
N THR A 108 13.31 9.18 1.37
CA THR A 108 13.16 10.48 2.02
C THR A 108 14.24 10.70 3.07
N GLU A 109 14.45 9.73 3.96
CA GLU A 109 15.49 9.78 4.99
C GLU A 109 16.87 9.99 4.36
N THR A 110 17.19 9.23 3.31
CA THR A 110 18.47 9.36 2.60
C THR A 110 18.67 10.76 2.03
N LEU A 111 17.64 11.34 1.40
CA LEU A 111 17.72 12.68 0.82
C LEU A 111 17.88 13.77 1.89
N GLU A 112 17.14 13.68 2.99
CA GLU A 112 17.26 14.63 4.11
C GLU A 112 18.63 14.49 4.81
N THR A 113 19.11 13.26 5.03
CA THR A 113 20.45 13.04 5.60
C THR A 113 21.55 13.57 4.69
N TRP A 114 21.47 13.37 3.37
CA TRP A 114 22.46 13.93 2.44
C TRP A 114 22.42 15.45 2.35
N HIS A 115 21.23 16.05 2.54
CA HIS A 115 21.09 17.49 2.63
C HIS A 115 21.78 18.05 3.89
N GLU A 116 21.62 17.39 5.04
CA GLU A 116 22.26 17.80 6.30
C GLU A 116 23.76 17.49 6.35
N PHE A 117 24.18 16.38 5.72
CA PHE A 117 25.57 15.87 5.72
C PHE A 117 26.10 15.66 4.29
N PRO A 118 26.49 16.72 3.56
CA PRO A 118 26.97 16.62 2.18
C PRO A 118 28.22 15.75 2.00
N GLU A 119 29.07 15.67 3.02
CA GLU A 119 30.26 14.80 3.03
C GLU A 119 29.88 13.32 3.01
N LEU A 120 28.75 12.96 3.62
CA LEU A 120 28.20 11.61 3.53
C LEU A 120 27.67 11.35 2.12
N GLU A 121 26.98 12.31 1.49
CA GLU A 121 26.56 12.18 0.07
C GLU A 121 27.79 11.94 -0.83
N ALA A 122 28.88 12.68 -0.63
CA ALA A 122 30.12 12.52 -1.39
C ALA A 122 30.74 11.12 -1.18
N LYS A 123 30.77 10.62 0.06
CA LYS A 123 31.21 9.25 0.37
C LYS A 123 30.36 8.20 -0.35
N ILE A 124 29.03 8.37 -0.39
CA ILE A 124 28.13 7.45 -1.08
C ILE A 124 28.32 7.50 -2.61
N ARG A 125 28.56 8.68 -3.18
CA ARG A 125 28.93 8.81 -4.61
C ARG A 125 30.18 8.01 -4.94
N GLN A 126 31.20 8.06 -4.09
CA GLN A 126 32.40 7.25 -4.24
C GLN A 126 32.10 5.74 -4.15
N TYR A 127 31.30 5.31 -3.17
CA TYR A 127 30.90 3.90 -3.05
C TYR A 127 30.11 3.39 -4.26
N LEU A 128 29.22 4.22 -4.80
CA LEU A 128 28.48 3.88 -6.02
C LEU A 128 29.42 3.72 -7.22
N TRP A 129 30.37 4.65 -7.39
CA TRP A 129 31.37 4.57 -8.45
C TRP A 129 32.26 3.33 -8.30
N ASP A 130 32.75 3.04 -7.10
CA ASP A 130 33.62 1.90 -6.85
C ASP A 130 32.93 0.57 -7.09
N SER A 131 31.65 0.47 -6.72
CA SER A 131 30.85 -0.75 -6.85
C SER A 131 30.35 -1.04 -8.26
N CYS A 132 29.89 -0.03 -9.01
CA CYS A 132 29.22 -0.26 -10.29
C CYS A 132 29.50 0.80 -11.37
N LYS A 133 30.42 1.74 -11.13
CA LYS A 133 30.83 2.78 -12.09
C LYS A 133 29.65 3.64 -12.57
N LYS A 134 28.70 3.92 -11.66
CA LYS A 134 27.53 4.76 -11.92
C LYS A 134 27.62 6.08 -11.17
N GLU A 135 26.96 7.08 -11.72
CA GLU A 135 26.68 8.36 -11.09
C GLU A 135 25.17 8.55 -10.97
N PHE A 136 24.71 9.36 -10.02
CA PHE A 136 23.28 9.62 -9.84
C PHE A 136 22.96 11.12 -9.75
N ALA A 137 21.80 11.47 -10.28
CA ALA A 137 21.12 12.72 -9.96
C ALA A 137 20.06 12.46 -8.88
N LYS A 138 19.91 13.40 -7.93
CA LYS A 138 18.81 13.34 -6.96
C LYS A 138 17.49 13.57 -7.70
N PRO A 139 16.40 12.85 -7.34
CA PRO A 139 15.11 13.07 -7.95
C PRO A 139 14.63 14.49 -7.66
N LYS A 140 14.05 15.15 -8.66
CA LYS A 140 13.41 16.47 -8.48
C LYS A 140 12.13 16.34 -7.66
N TYR A 141 11.41 15.23 -7.86
CA TYR A 141 10.22 14.88 -7.09
C TYR A 141 10.31 13.44 -6.60
N LEU A 142 9.97 13.22 -5.34
CA LEU A 142 9.83 11.90 -4.74
C LEU A 142 8.38 11.71 -4.27
N ALA A 143 7.63 10.85 -4.94
CA ALA A 143 6.25 10.51 -4.61
C ALA A 143 6.10 9.04 -4.23
N HIS A 144 5.14 8.77 -3.34
CA HIS A 144 4.61 7.42 -3.20
C HIS A 144 3.53 7.22 -4.26
N SER A 145 3.38 6.01 -4.77
CA SER A 145 2.36 5.68 -5.78
C SER A 145 0.92 5.97 -5.34
N SER A 146 0.63 5.93 -4.03
CA SER A 146 -0.66 6.39 -3.49
C SER A 146 -0.91 7.87 -3.70
N ASP A 147 0.15 8.69 -3.75
CA ASP A 147 0.05 10.12 -4.03
C ASP A 147 -0.52 10.33 -5.45
N ILE A 148 -0.08 9.49 -6.39
CA ILE A 148 -0.53 9.53 -7.79
C ILE A 148 -2.01 9.17 -7.89
N ILE A 149 -2.43 8.06 -7.29
CA ILE A 149 -3.86 7.66 -7.29
C ILE A 149 -4.70 8.70 -6.56
N TYR A 150 -4.18 9.32 -5.50
CA TYR A 150 -4.90 10.36 -4.78
C TYR A 150 -5.06 11.59 -5.66
N LYS A 151 -4.01 12.03 -6.35
CA LYS A 151 -4.06 13.16 -7.28
C LYS A 151 -5.12 12.95 -8.37
N PHE A 152 -5.14 11.77 -8.97
CA PHE A 152 -6.05 11.43 -10.07
C PHE A 152 -7.36 10.78 -9.62
N ARG A 153 -7.67 10.76 -8.32
CA ARG A 153 -8.84 10.05 -7.75
C ARG A 153 -10.17 10.46 -8.37
N HIS A 154 -10.31 11.73 -8.75
CA HIS A 154 -11.53 12.25 -9.37
C HIS A 154 -11.63 11.88 -10.85
N GLU A 155 -10.50 11.71 -11.55
CA GLU A 155 -10.49 11.17 -12.92
C GLU A 155 -10.83 9.68 -12.91
N ILE A 156 -10.29 8.93 -11.95
CA ILE A 156 -10.68 7.54 -11.69
C ILE A 156 -12.18 7.45 -11.38
N ALA A 157 -12.70 8.32 -10.50
CA ALA A 157 -14.12 8.36 -10.14
C ALA A 157 -15.04 8.66 -11.35
N LYS A 158 -14.59 9.47 -12.32
CA LYS A 158 -15.34 9.73 -13.56
C LYS A 158 -15.42 8.52 -14.49
N GLN A 159 -14.43 7.63 -14.42
CA GLN A 159 -14.38 6.38 -15.17
C GLN A 159 -14.93 5.18 -14.38
N ALA A 160 -15.41 5.41 -13.15
CA ALA A 160 -15.84 4.35 -12.25
C ALA A 160 -17.09 3.62 -12.76
N LYS A 161 -17.07 2.29 -12.72
CA LYS A 161 -18.24 1.43 -12.94
C LYS A 161 -18.97 1.11 -11.64
N PHE A 162 -18.22 1.06 -10.53
CA PHE A 162 -18.72 0.79 -9.20
C PHE A 162 -18.33 1.91 -8.24
N LYS A 163 -19.02 1.99 -7.10
CA LYS A 163 -18.70 2.93 -6.02
C LYS A 163 -18.51 2.16 -4.73
N LEU A 164 -17.89 2.79 -3.75
CA LEU A 164 -17.84 2.29 -2.36
C LEU A 164 -19.19 2.53 -1.67
N VAL A 165 -20.27 2.06 -2.29
CA VAL A 165 -21.66 2.19 -1.84
C VAL A 165 -22.29 0.81 -1.86
N ASN A 166 -23.07 0.49 -0.84
CA ASN A 166 -23.78 -0.77 -0.76
C ASN A 166 -24.91 -0.81 -1.81
N ALA A 167 -24.81 -1.71 -2.78
CA ALA A 167 -25.75 -1.84 -3.89
C ALA A 167 -27.20 -2.16 -3.44
N LYS A 168 -27.38 -2.80 -2.28
CA LYS A 168 -28.70 -3.18 -1.75
C LYS A 168 -29.35 -2.06 -0.94
N THR A 169 -28.56 -1.29 -0.20
CA THR A 169 -29.10 -0.28 0.74
C THR A 169 -28.91 1.16 0.28
N GLY A 170 -28.06 1.40 -0.72
CA GLY A 170 -27.70 2.74 -1.21
C GLY A 170 -26.83 3.54 -0.25
N LYS A 171 -26.46 2.99 0.91
CA LYS A 171 -25.61 3.66 1.90
C LYS A 171 -24.13 3.54 1.52
N PRO A 172 -23.29 4.56 1.76
CA PRO A 172 -21.84 4.43 1.67
C PRO A 172 -21.33 3.22 2.46
N LEU A 173 -20.32 2.53 1.92
CA LEU A 173 -19.61 1.49 2.66
C LEU A 173 -18.75 2.15 3.72
N LYS A 174 -18.70 1.54 4.90
CA LYS A 174 -17.85 1.95 6.01
C LYS A 174 -16.42 1.49 5.74
N VAL A 175 -15.52 2.43 5.48
CA VAL A 175 -14.14 2.11 5.12
C VAL A 175 -13.20 2.72 6.14
N VAL A 176 -12.33 1.88 6.69
CA VAL A 176 -11.18 2.34 7.47
C VAL A 176 -9.97 2.40 6.55
N GLU A 177 -9.15 3.42 6.73
CA GLU A 177 -7.83 3.45 6.10
C GLU A 177 -6.75 3.01 7.08
N HIS A 178 -5.70 2.42 6.53
CA HIS A 178 -4.45 2.16 7.21
C HIS A 178 -3.30 2.79 6.44
N ILE A 179 -2.98 4.04 6.78
CA ILE A 179 -1.71 4.65 6.39
C ILE A 179 -0.54 3.90 7.03
N GLY A 180 0.34 3.37 6.20
CA GLY A 180 1.57 2.73 6.67
C GLY A 180 2.49 3.74 7.38
N CYS A 181 3.15 3.29 8.46
CA CYS A 181 3.91 4.16 9.34
C CYS A 181 4.98 5.01 8.62
N HIS A 182 5.68 4.47 7.61
CA HIS A 182 6.77 5.22 6.95
C HIS A 182 6.28 6.27 5.93
N TYR A 183 4.97 6.49 5.78
CA TYR A 183 4.43 7.46 4.83
C TYR A 183 4.48 8.89 5.39
N ALA A 184 3.92 9.09 6.58
CA ALA A 184 3.84 10.41 7.20
C ALA A 184 4.30 10.44 8.66
N LYS A 185 4.57 9.28 9.30
CA LYS A 185 5.03 9.28 10.70
C LYS A 185 6.52 9.64 10.84
N MET A 186 7.34 9.22 9.87
CA MET A 186 8.78 9.55 9.85
C MET A 186 9.01 10.99 9.41
N PHE A 187 8.35 11.41 8.33
CA PHE A 187 8.48 12.75 7.76
C PHE A 187 7.08 13.35 7.51
N PRO A 188 6.44 13.95 8.52
CA PRO A 188 5.07 14.46 8.40
C PRO A 188 4.87 15.45 7.26
N SER A 189 5.87 16.29 6.97
CA SER A 189 5.84 17.27 5.89
C SER A 189 5.84 16.66 4.49
N LYS A 190 6.12 15.37 4.34
CA LYS A 190 6.25 14.68 3.04
C LYS A 190 5.02 13.86 2.65
N GLY A 191 4.04 13.72 3.54
CA GLY A 191 2.79 13.01 3.29
C GLY A 191 1.58 13.95 3.28
N PHE A 192 0.61 13.71 2.39
CA PHE A 192 -0.63 14.48 2.35
C PHE A 192 -1.40 14.39 3.67
N GLY A 193 -1.66 15.54 4.29
CA GLY A 193 -2.40 15.64 5.55
C GLY A 193 -1.59 15.38 6.83
N GLY A 194 -0.27 15.24 6.73
CA GLY A 194 0.62 15.08 7.89
C GLY A 194 0.52 13.71 8.58
N ALA A 195 1.05 13.60 9.80
CA ALA A 195 1.13 12.32 10.53
C ALA A 195 -0.19 11.89 11.18
N GLU A 196 -0.93 12.85 11.75
CA GLU A 196 -2.12 12.57 12.58
C GLU A 196 -3.38 12.32 11.74
N TYR A 197 -3.58 13.12 10.69
CA TYR A 197 -4.73 12.98 9.79
C TYR A 197 -4.34 12.90 8.31
N PRO A 198 -3.46 11.96 7.90
CA PRO A 198 -3.14 11.84 6.49
C PRO A 198 -4.38 11.59 5.63
N HIS A 199 -4.51 12.35 4.54
CA HIS A 199 -5.71 12.39 3.70
C HIS A 199 -5.58 11.53 2.43
N VAL A 200 -4.40 10.98 2.14
CA VAL A 200 -4.12 10.27 0.88
C VAL A 200 -5.09 9.10 0.62
N LEU A 201 -5.46 8.32 1.63
CA LEU A 201 -6.46 7.24 1.48
C LEU A 201 -7.87 7.69 1.80
N ALA A 202 -8.05 8.56 2.81
CA ALA A 202 -9.36 9.08 3.19
C ALA A 202 -10.03 9.85 2.04
N GLY A 203 -9.28 10.68 1.31
CA GLY A 203 -9.81 11.39 0.16
C GLY A 203 -10.11 10.49 -1.04
N MET A 204 -9.44 9.34 -1.18
CA MET A 204 -9.85 8.31 -2.15
C MET A 204 -11.19 7.69 -1.77
N ILE A 205 -11.36 7.31 -0.50
CA ILE A 205 -12.62 6.77 0.04
C ILE A 205 -13.77 7.74 -0.25
N GLU A 206 -13.60 9.01 0.11
CA GLU A 206 -14.59 10.07 -0.12
C GLU A 206 -14.88 10.24 -1.62
N ALA A 207 -13.85 10.32 -2.46
CA ALA A 207 -14.00 10.50 -3.91
C ALA A 207 -14.71 9.32 -4.60
N TRP A 208 -14.61 8.11 -4.04
CA TRP A 208 -15.23 6.90 -4.57
C TRP A 208 -16.57 6.57 -3.89
N GLY A 209 -17.06 7.44 -3.01
CA GLY A 209 -18.41 7.38 -2.42
C GLY A 209 -18.53 6.60 -1.11
N GLY A 210 -17.42 6.26 -0.46
CA GLY A 210 -17.39 5.58 0.83
C GLY A 210 -17.45 6.53 2.02
N GLU A 211 -17.70 5.97 3.20
CA GLU A 211 -17.67 6.65 4.49
C GLU A 211 -16.36 6.34 5.22
N VAL A 212 -15.56 7.35 5.54
CA VAL A 212 -14.33 7.18 6.32
C VAL A 212 -14.67 6.96 7.79
N VAL A 213 -14.32 5.79 8.31
CA VAL A 213 -14.51 5.44 9.73
C VAL A 213 -13.27 5.81 10.55
N ASP A 214 -13.50 6.48 11.68
CA ASP A 214 -12.47 6.81 12.67
C ASP A 214 -12.58 5.89 13.88
N TYR A 215 -11.46 5.43 14.43
CA TYR A 215 -11.43 4.49 15.56
C TYR A 215 -10.13 4.63 16.37
N PRO A 216 -10.06 4.15 17.64
CA PRO A 216 -8.98 4.50 18.56
C PRO A 216 -7.57 4.14 18.07
N GLU A 217 -7.36 2.93 17.55
CA GLU A 217 -6.04 2.46 17.09
C GLU A 217 -5.83 2.68 15.57
N ARG A 218 -6.48 3.69 14.98
CA ARG A 218 -6.36 4.03 13.55
C ARG A 218 -4.92 4.22 13.12
N ARG A 219 -4.12 4.93 13.92
CA ARG A 219 -2.69 5.19 13.68
C ARG A 219 -1.75 4.12 14.25
N GLN A 220 -2.28 3.06 14.87
CA GLN A 220 -1.49 1.92 15.32
C GLN A 220 -0.89 1.16 14.13
N CYS A 221 0.33 0.67 14.31
CA CYS A 221 1.03 -0.18 13.35
C CYS A 221 0.20 -1.43 12.99
N CYS A 222 0.30 -1.89 11.74
CA CYS A 222 -0.30 -3.15 11.28
C CYS A 222 0.38 -4.41 11.83
N GLY A 223 1.39 -4.28 12.69
CA GLY A 223 2.15 -5.42 13.19
C GLY A 223 3.24 -5.93 12.24
N PHE A 224 3.49 -5.27 11.11
CA PHE A 224 4.62 -5.62 10.24
C PHE A 224 5.97 -5.16 10.82
N GLY A 225 6.44 -5.79 11.91
CA GLY A 225 7.78 -5.53 12.46
C GLY A 225 8.87 -6.24 11.65
N PHE A 226 9.82 -5.52 11.04
CA PHE A 226 10.83 -6.11 10.14
C PHE A 226 11.70 -7.19 10.80
N ARG A 227 12.04 -7.04 12.09
CA ARG A 227 12.83 -8.04 12.82
C ARG A 227 12.13 -9.40 12.96
N GLN A 228 10.81 -9.49 12.74
CA GLN A 228 10.08 -10.77 12.80
C GLN A 228 10.50 -11.77 11.70
N TYR A 229 11.10 -11.26 10.60
CA TYR A 229 11.65 -12.12 9.54
C TYR A 229 12.85 -12.93 10.03
N PHE A 230 13.68 -12.33 10.89
CA PHE A 230 14.94 -12.92 11.35
C PHE A 230 14.82 -13.52 12.75
N VAL A 231 13.94 -12.95 13.60
CA VAL A 231 13.77 -13.32 15.00
C VAL A 231 12.36 -13.85 15.19
N GLN A 232 12.19 -15.17 15.14
CA GLN A 232 10.88 -15.83 15.26
C GLN A 232 10.14 -15.46 16.56
N ALA A 233 10.88 -15.27 17.67
CA ALA A 233 10.32 -14.84 18.95
C ALA A 233 9.59 -13.48 18.87
N ASN A 234 9.90 -12.63 17.87
CA ASN A 234 9.24 -11.34 17.69
C ASN A 234 7.87 -11.42 17.00
N ARG A 235 7.47 -12.60 16.49
CA ARG A 235 6.18 -12.77 15.81
C ARG A 235 5.00 -12.53 16.75
N GLY A 236 5.13 -12.86 18.04
CA GLY A 236 4.12 -12.56 19.05
C GLY A 236 3.80 -11.07 19.17
N TYR A 237 4.83 -10.21 19.12
CA TYR A 237 4.64 -8.74 19.11
C TYR A 237 3.96 -8.23 17.83
N SER A 238 4.25 -8.87 16.70
CA SER A 238 3.65 -8.51 15.41
C SER A 238 2.15 -8.82 15.40
N MET A 239 1.78 -10.01 15.88
CA MET A 239 0.40 -10.41 16.03
C MET A 239 -0.35 -9.58 17.09
N SER A 240 0.25 -9.30 18.25
CA SER A 240 -0.42 -8.54 19.32
C SER A 240 -0.76 -7.10 18.93
N ASN A 241 0.08 -6.46 18.11
CA ASN A 241 -0.23 -5.15 17.52
C ASN A 241 -1.46 -5.21 16.63
N THR A 242 -1.54 -6.23 15.79
CA THR A 242 -2.67 -6.45 14.87
C THR A 242 -3.95 -6.75 15.64
N TYR A 243 -3.87 -7.64 16.63
CA TYR A 243 -4.96 -7.95 17.55
C TYR A 243 -5.52 -6.69 18.21
N LYS A 244 -4.66 -5.88 18.86
CA LYS A 244 -5.08 -4.62 19.48
C LYS A 244 -5.78 -3.68 18.49
N LYS A 245 -5.26 -3.58 17.27
CA LYS A 245 -5.84 -2.76 16.21
C LYS A 245 -7.25 -3.22 15.86
N PHE A 246 -7.45 -4.53 15.65
CA PHE A 246 -8.75 -5.10 15.34
C PHE A 246 -9.74 -5.03 16.51
N GLU A 247 -9.32 -5.30 17.75
CA GLU A 247 -10.17 -5.13 18.95
C GLU A 247 -10.76 -3.72 19.02
N SER A 248 -9.96 -2.69 18.76
CA SER A 248 -10.44 -1.31 18.80
C SER A 248 -11.32 -0.93 17.60
N MET A 249 -11.21 -1.66 16.49
CA MET A 249 -11.90 -1.40 15.23
C MET A 249 -13.27 -2.08 15.19
N GLU A 250 -13.42 -3.22 15.85
CA GLU A 250 -14.61 -4.08 15.86
C GLU A 250 -15.92 -3.32 16.13
N PRO A 251 -16.03 -2.43 17.14
CA PRO A 251 -17.30 -1.74 17.45
C PRO A 251 -17.79 -0.83 16.32
N TYR A 252 -16.92 -0.48 15.37
CA TYR A 252 -17.24 0.42 14.26
C TYR A 252 -17.75 -0.34 13.02
N GLU A 253 -17.61 -1.67 13.00
CA GLU A 253 -18.08 -2.57 11.95
C GLU A 253 -17.71 -2.14 10.51
N PRO A 254 -16.42 -1.97 10.18
CA PRO A 254 -16.04 -1.58 8.81
C PRO A 254 -16.32 -2.69 7.80
N ASP A 255 -16.64 -2.28 6.57
CA ASP A 255 -16.83 -3.16 5.42
C ASP A 255 -15.50 -3.51 4.73
N LEU A 256 -14.49 -2.65 4.84
CA LEU A 256 -13.20 -2.75 4.15
C LEU A 256 -12.11 -1.95 4.89
N ILE A 257 -10.88 -2.47 4.85
CA ILE A 257 -9.66 -1.73 5.17
C ILE A 257 -8.91 -1.42 3.87
N ILE A 258 -8.59 -0.14 3.63
CA ILE A 258 -7.71 0.28 2.52
C ILE A 258 -6.32 0.59 3.06
N THR A 259 -5.30 0.09 2.39
CA THR A 259 -3.88 0.20 2.78
C THR A 259 -3.06 0.80 1.64
N ASN A 260 -1.97 1.52 1.96
CA ASN A 260 -1.02 2.03 0.95
C ASN A 260 0.38 1.43 1.01
N CYS A 261 0.64 0.51 1.94
CA CYS A 261 1.91 -0.19 2.03
C CYS A 261 1.68 -1.64 1.61
N PRO A 262 2.51 -2.25 0.76
CA PRO A 262 2.28 -3.62 0.29
C PRO A 262 2.39 -4.69 1.41
N GLY A 263 3.10 -4.40 2.50
CA GLY A 263 3.13 -5.30 3.66
C GLY A 263 1.91 -5.19 4.56
N CYS A 264 1.30 -4.01 4.67
CA CYS A 264 0.15 -3.80 5.55
C CYS A 264 -1.07 -4.70 5.25
N PRO A 265 -1.56 -4.84 4.00
CA PRO A 265 -2.69 -5.71 3.70
C PRO A 265 -2.31 -7.16 3.95
N TYR A 266 -1.08 -7.58 3.63
CA TYR A 266 -0.59 -8.92 3.94
C TYR A 266 -0.76 -9.25 5.43
N PHE A 267 -0.25 -8.40 6.33
CA PHE A 267 -0.32 -8.68 7.76
C PHE A 267 -1.73 -8.51 8.33
N LEU A 268 -2.49 -7.51 7.88
CA LEU A 268 -3.88 -7.32 8.32
C LEU A 268 -4.81 -8.43 7.84
N ASP A 269 -4.56 -9.01 6.66
CA ASP A 269 -5.29 -10.15 6.11
C ASP A 269 -4.89 -11.45 6.83
N ARG A 270 -3.59 -11.79 6.83
CA ARG A 270 -3.09 -13.07 7.35
C ARG A 270 -3.21 -13.19 8.88
N TRP A 271 -3.08 -12.09 9.63
CA TRP A 271 -3.23 -12.18 11.08
C TRP A 271 -4.68 -12.38 11.51
N GLN A 272 -5.68 -12.00 10.71
CA GLN A 272 -7.08 -12.34 11.03
C GLN A 272 -7.29 -13.85 11.05
N TYR A 273 -6.72 -14.57 10.09
CA TYR A 273 -6.71 -16.03 10.11
C TYR A 273 -6.05 -16.58 11.39
N VAL A 274 -4.84 -16.14 11.71
CA VAL A 274 -4.11 -16.65 12.88
C VAL A 274 -4.84 -16.35 14.19
N ILE A 275 -5.40 -15.15 14.33
CA ILE A 275 -6.19 -14.76 15.50
C ILE A 275 -7.44 -15.64 15.60
N ALA A 276 -8.14 -15.87 14.48
CA ALA A 276 -9.30 -16.75 14.46
C ALA A 276 -8.94 -18.17 14.87
N GLU A 277 -7.87 -18.76 14.33
CA GLU A 277 -7.43 -20.12 14.69
C GLU A 277 -6.97 -20.25 16.14
N GLN A 278 -6.35 -19.21 16.71
CA GLN A 278 -5.87 -19.24 18.10
C GLN A 278 -6.95 -18.94 19.15
N THR A 279 -7.91 -18.08 18.82
CA THR A 279 -8.84 -17.51 19.81
C THR A 279 -10.31 -17.79 19.53
N GLY A 280 -10.63 -18.28 18.32
CA GLY A 280 -12.02 -18.40 17.84
C GLY A 280 -12.66 -17.07 17.44
N LYS A 281 -11.95 -15.94 17.56
CA LYS A 281 -12.48 -14.61 17.29
C LYS A 281 -12.33 -14.21 15.82
N THR A 282 -13.40 -13.64 15.25
CA THR A 282 -13.42 -13.05 13.91
C THR A 282 -13.95 -11.61 14.01
N TYR A 283 -13.52 -10.74 13.10
CA TYR A 283 -13.80 -9.29 13.21
C TYR A 283 -14.78 -8.77 12.15
N GLY A 284 -15.04 -9.55 11.10
CA GLY A 284 -16.08 -9.27 10.12
C GLY A 284 -17.43 -9.82 10.57
N LYS A 285 -18.50 -9.40 9.88
CA LYS A 285 -19.86 -9.87 10.19
C LYS A 285 -20.02 -11.36 9.89
N ASN A 286 -20.92 -12.03 10.61
CA ASN A 286 -21.33 -13.42 10.35
C ASN A 286 -20.19 -14.47 10.37
N GLY A 287 -19.09 -14.20 11.07
CA GLY A 287 -17.94 -15.11 11.17
C GLY A 287 -16.89 -14.92 10.07
N TYR A 288 -16.98 -13.84 9.28
CA TYR A 288 -15.97 -13.49 8.28
C TYR A 288 -14.86 -12.61 8.87
N GLY A 289 -13.78 -12.39 8.12
CA GLY A 289 -12.84 -11.30 8.37
C GLY A 289 -13.29 -9.98 7.75
N ILE A 290 -12.56 -8.91 8.05
CA ILE A 290 -12.65 -7.62 7.37
C ILE A 290 -11.64 -7.64 6.22
N PRO A 291 -12.06 -7.51 4.96
CA PRO A 291 -11.15 -7.43 3.82
C PRO A 291 -10.11 -6.31 3.98
N ALA A 292 -8.84 -6.60 3.69
CA ALA A 292 -7.75 -5.62 3.75
C ALA A 292 -7.06 -5.51 2.39
N LEU A 293 -7.42 -4.49 1.62
CA LEU A 293 -6.97 -4.30 0.24
C LEU A 293 -5.96 -3.16 0.12
N THR A 294 -5.13 -3.22 -0.91
CA THR A 294 -4.36 -2.09 -1.40
C THR A 294 -5.26 -1.06 -2.08
N TYR A 295 -4.85 0.21 -2.12
CA TYR A 295 -5.61 1.25 -2.82
C TYR A 295 -5.70 1.00 -4.33
N GLU A 296 -4.75 0.28 -4.93
CA GLU A 296 -4.81 -0.07 -6.35
C GLU A 296 -5.81 -1.17 -6.65
N GLU A 297 -5.90 -2.18 -5.78
CA GLU A 297 -6.98 -3.19 -5.86
C GLU A 297 -8.34 -2.51 -5.75
N VAL A 298 -8.51 -1.56 -4.83
CA VAL A 298 -9.78 -0.82 -4.68
C VAL A 298 -10.05 0.08 -5.90
N ALA A 299 -9.03 0.76 -6.42
CA ALA A 299 -9.18 1.53 -7.66
C ALA A 299 -9.60 0.62 -8.83
N GLY A 300 -9.00 -0.56 -8.95
CA GLY A 300 -9.39 -1.59 -9.91
C GLY A 300 -10.85 -2.02 -9.77
N LEU A 301 -11.30 -2.31 -8.53
CA LEU A 301 -12.70 -2.65 -8.25
C LEU A 301 -13.65 -1.50 -8.64
N VAL A 302 -13.32 -0.25 -8.28
CA VAL A 302 -14.11 0.94 -8.62
C VAL A 302 -14.21 1.13 -10.14
N MET A 303 -13.14 0.87 -10.89
CA MET A 303 -13.11 0.93 -12.36
C MET A 303 -13.72 -0.31 -13.03
N GLY A 304 -14.10 -1.33 -12.24
CA GLY A 304 -14.74 -2.57 -12.69
C GLY A 304 -13.82 -3.46 -13.49
N TYR A 305 -12.60 -3.64 -13.00
CA TYR A 305 -11.71 -4.74 -13.36
C TYR A 305 -12.27 -6.04 -12.79
N ASP A 306 -11.96 -7.16 -13.44
CA ASP A 306 -12.32 -8.47 -12.92
C ASP A 306 -11.56 -8.74 -11.60
N PRO A 307 -12.25 -9.16 -10.51
CA PRO A 307 -11.61 -9.34 -9.21
C PRO A 307 -10.54 -10.44 -9.19
N TRP A 308 -10.59 -11.42 -10.11
CA TRP A 308 -9.61 -12.49 -10.19
C TRP A 308 -8.38 -12.09 -11.01
N ASP A 309 -8.54 -11.19 -11.98
CA ASP A 309 -7.42 -10.50 -12.64
C ASP A 309 -6.70 -9.54 -11.69
N LEU A 310 -7.43 -8.94 -10.74
CA LEU A 310 -6.85 -8.16 -9.63
C LEU A 310 -6.09 -9.03 -8.61
N GLY A 311 -6.19 -10.37 -8.70
CA GLY A 311 -5.51 -11.29 -7.79
C GLY A 311 -6.15 -11.41 -6.41
N LEU A 312 -7.43 -11.01 -6.25
CA LEU A 312 -8.11 -10.97 -4.94
C LEU A 312 -8.30 -12.35 -4.30
N GLN A 313 -8.25 -13.42 -5.09
CA GLN A 313 -8.21 -14.81 -4.63
C GLN A 313 -7.00 -15.16 -3.76
N MET A 314 -5.94 -14.33 -3.78
CA MET A 314 -4.74 -14.54 -2.97
C MET A 314 -4.89 -14.03 -1.52
N HIS A 315 -5.92 -13.24 -1.23
CA HIS A 315 -6.26 -12.83 0.13
C HIS A 315 -6.83 -14.02 0.93
N GLN A 316 -6.55 -14.09 2.22
CA GLN A 316 -6.99 -15.17 3.11
C GLN A 316 -8.39 -14.89 3.63
N VAL A 317 -8.70 -13.62 3.86
CA VAL A 317 -10.05 -13.16 4.14
C VAL A 317 -10.84 -13.14 2.84
N ALA A 318 -12.05 -13.71 2.86
CA ALA A 318 -12.92 -13.71 1.70
C ALA A 318 -13.28 -12.28 1.27
N ILE A 319 -13.18 -12.04 -0.03
CA ILE A 319 -13.46 -10.74 -0.65
C ILE A 319 -14.88 -10.70 -1.22
N GLU A 320 -15.46 -11.88 -1.50
CA GLU A 320 -16.83 -12.04 -2.00
C GLU A 320 -17.89 -11.23 -1.23
N PRO A 321 -17.91 -11.21 0.13
CA PRO A 321 -18.89 -10.39 0.85
C PRO A 321 -18.79 -8.89 0.55
N LEU A 322 -17.59 -8.39 0.22
CA LEU A 322 -17.39 -7.02 -0.21
C LEU A 322 -17.83 -6.81 -1.65
N LEU A 323 -17.49 -7.74 -2.55
CA LEU A 323 -17.92 -7.69 -3.96
C LEU A 323 -19.46 -7.64 -4.06
N ASP A 324 -20.14 -8.51 -3.31
CA ASP A 324 -21.60 -8.55 -3.23
C ASP A 324 -22.19 -7.24 -2.70
N LYS A 325 -21.54 -6.62 -1.70
CA LYS A 325 -21.96 -5.31 -1.18
C LYS A 325 -21.77 -4.22 -2.22
N MET A 326 -20.68 -4.23 -2.98
CA MET A 326 -20.42 -3.27 -4.06
C MET A 326 -21.28 -3.52 -5.30
N GLY A 327 -21.95 -4.68 -5.39
CA GLY A 327 -22.73 -5.08 -6.57
C GLY A 327 -21.85 -5.51 -7.75
N ILE A 328 -20.62 -5.94 -7.47
CA ILE A 328 -19.68 -6.42 -8.50
C ILE A 328 -20.05 -7.85 -8.87
N GLU A 329 -20.32 -8.08 -10.15
CA GLU A 329 -20.53 -9.42 -10.69
C GLU A 329 -19.19 -10.13 -10.89
N TYR A 330 -19.09 -11.39 -10.48
CA TYR A 330 -17.91 -12.24 -10.65
C TYR A 330 -18.34 -13.69 -10.84
N ASP A 331 -17.52 -14.49 -11.55
CA ASP A 331 -17.74 -15.94 -11.64
C ASP A 331 -17.03 -16.65 -10.47
N PRO A 332 -17.76 -17.25 -9.51
CA PRO A 332 -17.14 -17.97 -8.39
C PRO A 332 -16.33 -19.19 -8.86
N LYS A 333 -16.66 -19.77 -10.03
CA LYS A 333 -15.93 -20.91 -10.61
C LYS A 333 -14.61 -20.49 -11.24
N ALA A 334 -14.38 -19.20 -11.47
CA ALA A 334 -13.14 -18.68 -12.02
C ALA A 334 -12.08 -18.37 -10.95
N LYS A 335 -12.47 -18.26 -9.67
CA LYS A 335 -11.61 -17.82 -8.56
C LYS A 335 -10.25 -18.52 -8.49
N TYR A 336 -10.20 -19.83 -8.76
CA TYR A 336 -8.96 -20.63 -8.70
C TYR A 336 -8.57 -21.23 -10.06
N LYS A 337 -9.02 -20.61 -11.16
CA LYS A 337 -8.58 -20.97 -12.51
C LYS A 337 -7.38 -20.11 -12.90
N GLY A 338 -6.30 -20.76 -13.31
CA GLY A 338 -5.15 -20.13 -13.92
C GLY A 338 -5.31 -19.91 -15.42
N ILE A 339 -4.21 -19.52 -16.06
CA ILE A 339 -4.12 -19.33 -17.51
C ILE A 339 -4.67 -20.56 -18.24
N ASN A 340 -5.46 -20.33 -19.30
CA ASN A 340 -6.12 -21.37 -20.09
C ASN A 340 -7.10 -22.25 -19.30
N ASN A 341 -7.77 -21.71 -18.28
CA ASN A 341 -8.69 -22.45 -17.40
C ASN A 341 -8.06 -23.62 -16.63
N LYS A 342 -6.74 -23.60 -16.43
CA LYS A 342 -6.06 -24.61 -15.61
C LYS A 342 -6.57 -24.53 -14.18
N ASP A 343 -7.14 -25.62 -13.66
CA ASP A 343 -7.52 -25.71 -12.26
C ASP A 343 -6.25 -25.69 -11.37
N LEU A 344 -6.18 -24.71 -10.46
CA LEU A 344 -5.07 -24.57 -9.50
C LEU A 344 -5.35 -25.28 -8.17
N GLY A 345 -6.54 -25.86 -8.02
CA GLY A 345 -7.03 -26.44 -6.78
C GLY A 345 -7.60 -25.39 -5.83
N THR A 346 -8.44 -25.84 -4.92
CA THR A 346 -8.98 -25.00 -3.84
C THR A 346 -8.11 -25.10 -2.59
N PRO A 347 -7.76 -23.98 -1.94
CA PRO A 347 -7.09 -24.00 -0.64
C PRO A 347 -7.89 -24.76 0.43
N GLU A 348 -7.20 -25.26 1.45
CA GLU A 348 -7.83 -25.81 2.65
C GLU A 348 -8.64 -24.71 3.36
N ASN A 349 -9.81 -25.08 3.88
CA ASN A 349 -10.64 -24.14 4.61
C ASN A 349 -10.11 -23.98 6.05
N PRO A 350 -10.00 -22.75 6.58
CA PRO A 350 -9.83 -22.49 8.01
C PRO A 350 -10.93 -23.11 8.87
N ILE A 351 -10.65 -23.29 10.16
CA ILE A 351 -11.60 -23.85 11.12
C ILE A 351 -12.55 -22.75 11.62
N ASN A 352 -12.01 -21.56 11.96
CA ASN A 352 -12.74 -20.57 12.74
C ASN A 352 -13.18 -19.33 11.95
N ILE A 353 -12.62 -19.07 10.77
CA ILE A 353 -13.00 -17.93 9.91
C ILE A 353 -13.72 -18.41 8.65
N LYS A 354 -14.83 -17.78 8.29
CA LYS A 354 -15.55 -18.12 7.04
C LYS A 354 -14.82 -17.55 5.83
N ILE A 355 -14.71 -18.37 4.79
CA ILE A 355 -14.10 -17.99 3.51
C ILE A 355 -14.98 -18.25 2.27
N LYS A 356 -16.20 -18.75 2.48
CA LYS A 356 -17.22 -19.06 1.46
C LYS A 356 -18.61 -18.85 2.01
#